data_AF-A0A2K3JBW2-F1
#
_entry.id   AF-A0A2K3JBW2-F1
#
_cell.length_a   1.000
_cell.length_b   1.000
_cell.length_c   1.000
_cell.angle_alpha   90.00
_cell.angle_beta   90.00
_cell.angle_gamma   90.00
#
_symmetry.space_group_name_H-M   'P 1'
#
loop_
_entity.id
_entity.type
_entity.pdbx_description
1 polymer ?
#
loop_
_entity_poly.entity_id
_entity_poly.type
_entity_poly.pdbx_seq_one_letter_code
_entity_poly.pdbx_strand_id
1 'polypeptide(L)'
;MQIVSNTPLIGEEDPDLVAKKFFEQIGYLSKGSDPDIPYKIFNDFFIKHPNKAWYVDEISINLKTSKPTVYRHLNKLKGFDILEEVQVFDEGTQQNKKAYRLRYGNIQKAWNFVEAHLKVAIENYGKTVEHLQKLIDNQRKDIK
;
A
#
# COMPACT_ATOMS: atom_id res chain seq x y z
N MET A 1 -12.88 12.46 1.36
CA MET A 1 -11.65 12.05 0.64
C MET A 1 -11.59 12.87 -0.64
N GLN A 2 -10.50 13.60 -0.91
CA GLN A 2 -10.36 14.31 -2.19
C GLN A 2 -9.70 13.40 -3.21
N ILE A 3 -10.42 13.12 -4.30
CA ILE A 3 -9.89 12.37 -5.45
C ILE A 3 -9.02 13.35 -6.24
N VAL A 4 -7.71 13.09 -6.26
CA VAL A 4 -6.72 13.98 -6.90
C VAL A 4 -6.68 13.76 -8.42
N SER A 5 -7.07 12.58 -8.90
CA SER A 5 -7.20 12.23 -10.32
C SER A 5 -7.94 10.89 -10.44
N ASN A 6 -8.76 10.73 -11.48
CA ASN A 6 -9.48 9.48 -11.81
C ASN A 6 -9.23 9.00 -13.25
N THR A 7 -8.32 9.63 -13.99
CA THR A 7 -8.00 9.27 -15.37
C THR A 7 -7.10 8.02 -15.40
N PRO A 8 -7.53 6.93 -16.08
CA PRO A 8 -6.67 5.77 -16.33
C PRO A 8 -5.46 6.15 -17.17
N LEU A 9 -4.34 5.47 -16.97
CA LEU A 9 -3.10 5.67 -17.74
C LEU A 9 -3.03 4.74 -18.96
N ILE A 10 -4.19 4.28 -19.47
CA ILE A 10 -4.26 3.40 -20.63
C ILE A 10 -3.74 4.16 -21.86
N GLY A 11 -2.77 3.58 -22.57
CA GLY A 11 -2.09 4.20 -23.71
C GLY A 11 -0.71 4.78 -23.38
N GLU A 12 -0.32 4.82 -22.10
CA GLU A 12 1.08 5.02 -21.71
C GLU A 12 1.84 3.70 -21.83
N GLU A 13 2.96 3.70 -22.54
CA GLU A 13 3.76 2.50 -22.80
C GLU A 13 4.99 2.38 -21.90
N ASP A 14 5.41 3.47 -21.24
CA ASP A 14 6.51 3.46 -20.27
C ASP A 14 6.04 2.90 -18.90
N PRO A 15 6.46 1.68 -18.51
CA PRO A 15 6.03 1.07 -17.25
C PRO A 15 6.48 1.87 -16.02
N ASP A 16 7.64 2.54 -16.10
CA ASP A 16 8.16 3.31 -14.97
C ASP A 16 7.31 4.58 -14.75
N LEU A 17 6.88 5.22 -15.84
CA LEU A 17 5.98 6.37 -15.79
C LEU A 17 4.59 5.98 -15.30
N VAL A 18 4.04 4.86 -15.77
CA VAL A 18 2.76 4.32 -15.28
C VAL A 18 2.84 4.06 -13.78
N ALA A 19 3.88 3.36 -13.33
CA ALA A 19 4.07 3.04 -11.92
C ALA A 19 4.16 4.32 -11.06
N LYS A 20 5.01 5.28 -11.42
CA LYS A 20 5.15 6.54 -10.66
C LYS A 20 3.83 7.28 -10.54
N LYS A 21 3.13 7.50 -11.65
CA LYS A 21 1.83 8.20 -11.65
C LYS A 21 0.78 7.46 -10.83
N PHE A 22 0.69 6.14 -10.96
CA PHE A 22 -0.22 5.33 -10.15
C PHE A 22 0.09 5.48 -8.65
N PHE A 23 1.36 5.41 -8.26
CA PHE A 23 1.75 5.56 -6.86
C PHE A 23 1.52 6.96 -6.29
N GLU A 24 1.60 8.00 -7.12
CA GLU A 24 1.14 9.34 -6.74
C GLU A 24 -0.37 9.39 -6.54
N GLN A 25 -1.15 8.77 -7.44
CA GLN A 25 -2.62 8.76 -7.39
C GLN A 25 -3.16 8.09 -6.11
N ILE A 26 -2.55 6.98 -5.69
CA ILE A 26 -2.93 6.29 -4.45
C ILE A 26 -2.29 6.90 -3.18
N GLY A 27 -1.55 8.00 -3.34
CA GLY A 27 -0.93 8.73 -2.23
C GLY A 27 0.29 8.02 -1.60
N TYR A 28 0.92 7.06 -2.29
CA TYR A 28 2.18 6.47 -1.87
C TYR A 28 3.33 7.47 -2.05
N LEU A 29 3.49 7.99 -3.26
CA LEU A 29 4.47 9.02 -3.62
C LEU A 29 3.86 10.42 -3.45
N SER A 30 4.65 11.35 -2.94
CA SER A 30 4.25 12.75 -2.85
C SER A 30 4.57 13.47 -4.15
N LYS A 31 3.59 14.17 -4.72
CA LYS A 31 3.80 15.00 -5.91
C LYS A 31 4.87 16.06 -5.61
N GLY A 32 5.89 16.14 -6.47
CA GLY A 32 6.95 17.16 -6.39
C GLY A 32 8.06 16.92 -5.35
N SER A 33 8.02 15.83 -4.57
CA SER A 33 9.19 15.39 -3.79
C SER A 33 10.05 14.45 -4.64
N ASP A 34 11.38 14.44 -4.43
CA ASP A 34 12.26 13.43 -5.05
C ASP A 34 11.83 12.01 -4.61
N PRO A 35 11.18 11.23 -5.48
CA PRO A 35 10.59 9.96 -5.12
C PRO A 35 11.60 8.82 -5.24
N ASP A 36 12.89 9.09 -5.47
CA ASP A 36 13.86 8.07 -5.89
C ASP A 36 13.91 6.87 -4.94
N ILE A 37 14.09 7.09 -3.63
CA ILE A 37 14.10 6.00 -2.63
C ILE A 37 12.75 5.26 -2.55
N PRO A 38 11.60 5.90 -2.29
CA PRO A 38 10.33 5.18 -2.18
C PRO A 38 9.94 4.45 -3.47
N TYR A 39 10.27 5.03 -4.62
CA TYR A 39 10.03 4.41 -5.92
C TYR A 39 10.94 3.21 -6.14
N LYS A 40 12.25 3.33 -5.88
CA LYS A 40 13.20 2.20 -5.99
C LYS A 40 12.85 1.06 -5.04
N ILE A 41 12.46 1.35 -3.80
CA ILE A 41 11.96 0.32 -2.87
C ILE A 41 10.86 -0.51 -3.52
N PHE A 42 9.90 0.14 -4.17
CA PHE A 42 8.80 -0.57 -4.81
C PHE A 42 9.21 -1.26 -6.12
N ASN A 43 9.80 -0.52 -7.05
CA ASN A 43 10.11 -1.01 -8.39
C ASN A 43 11.18 -2.09 -8.36
N ASP A 44 12.33 -1.79 -7.73
CA ASP A 44 13.50 -2.66 -7.81
C ASP A 44 13.35 -3.93 -7.00
N PHE A 45 12.63 -3.89 -5.87
CA PHE A 45 12.50 -5.05 -4.99
C PHE A 45 11.19 -5.82 -5.22
N PHE A 46 10.07 -5.15 -5.50
CA PHE A 46 8.77 -5.84 -5.55
C PHE A 46 8.20 -6.00 -6.97
N ILE A 47 8.40 -5.04 -7.89
CA ILE A 47 7.94 -5.22 -9.28
C ILE A 47 8.89 -6.12 -10.06
N LYS A 48 10.19 -5.86 -9.99
CA LYS A 48 11.20 -6.66 -10.70
C LYS A 48 11.38 -8.07 -10.10
N HIS A 49 11.04 -8.26 -8.83
CA HIS A 49 11.17 -9.54 -8.12
C HIS A 49 9.90 -9.90 -7.31
N PRO A 50 8.75 -10.10 -7.97
CA PRO A 50 7.46 -10.15 -7.29
C PRO A 50 7.29 -11.35 -6.36
N ASN A 51 8.01 -12.46 -6.59
CA ASN A 51 7.94 -13.65 -5.76
C ASN A 51 8.96 -13.67 -4.61
N LYS A 52 9.92 -12.73 -4.58
CA LYS A 52 10.96 -12.70 -3.55
C LYS A 52 10.44 -12.00 -2.29
N ALA A 53 10.77 -12.59 -1.14
CA ALA A 53 10.63 -11.95 0.15
C ALA A 53 11.94 -11.23 0.51
N TRP A 54 11.83 -9.97 0.91
CA TRP A 54 12.95 -9.08 1.18
C TRP A 54 13.04 -8.71 2.64
N TYR A 55 14.25 -8.78 3.19
CA TYR A 55 14.55 -8.27 4.51
C TYR A 55 14.77 -6.77 4.46
N VAL A 56 14.37 -6.06 5.52
CA VAL A 56 14.58 -4.60 5.64
C VAL A 56 16.07 -4.25 5.53
N ASP A 57 16.93 -5.08 6.12
CA ASP A 57 18.38 -4.89 6.12
C ASP A 57 18.98 -4.98 4.71
N GLU A 58 18.49 -5.93 3.90
CA GLU A 58 18.93 -6.11 2.51
C GLU A 58 18.57 -4.89 1.66
N ILE A 59 17.35 -4.37 1.80
CA ILE A 59 16.90 -3.16 1.07
C ILE A 59 17.70 -1.93 1.52
N SER A 60 17.90 -1.79 2.83
CA SER A 60 18.64 -0.67 3.44
C SER A 60 20.08 -0.60 2.93
N ILE A 61 20.77 -1.76 2.86
CA ILE A 61 22.15 -1.86 2.35
C ILE A 61 22.20 -1.51 0.85
N ASN A 62 21.32 -2.11 0.04
CA ASN A 62 21.30 -1.90 -1.41
C ASN A 62 21.01 -0.44 -1.79
N LEU A 63 20.08 0.20 -1.09
CA LEU A 63 19.69 1.59 -1.36
C LEU A 63 20.52 2.63 -0.59
N LYS A 64 21.50 2.20 0.22
CA LYS A 64 22.34 3.08 1.06
C LYS A 64 21.48 4.05 1.89
N THR A 65 20.39 3.54 2.44
CA THR A 65 19.43 4.33 3.23
C THR A 65 19.20 3.69 4.60
N SER A 66 18.61 4.42 5.53
CA SER A 66 18.41 3.94 6.90
C SER A 66 17.27 2.91 6.99
N LYS A 67 17.39 1.92 7.88
CA LYS A 67 16.31 0.95 8.16
C LYS A 67 14.98 1.63 8.52
N PRO A 68 14.93 2.72 9.34
CA PRO A 68 13.69 3.44 9.60
C PRO A 68 13.03 4.00 8.33
N THR A 69 13.82 4.48 7.37
CA THR A 69 13.31 4.96 6.07
C THR A 69 12.68 3.81 5.29
N VAL A 70 13.34 2.66 5.22
CA VAL A 70 12.78 1.46 4.59
C VAL A 70 11.47 1.02 5.29
N TYR A 71 11.49 0.89 6.61
CA TYR A 71 10.29 0.52 7.40
C TYR A 71 9.11 1.43 7.12
N ARG A 72 9.31 2.75 7.05
CA ARG A 72 8.26 3.72 6.73
C ARG A 72 7.56 3.38 5.42
N HIS A 73 8.32 3.07 4.37
CA HIS A 73 7.77 2.78 3.05
C HIS A 73 7.14 1.39 2.96
N LEU A 74 7.77 0.38 3.55
CA LEU A 74 7.21 -0.98 3.62
C LEU A 74 5.90 -1.01 4.40
N ASN A 75 5.83 -0.32 5.55
CA ASN A 75 4.62 -0.25 6.34
C ASN A 75 3.51 0.54 5.65
N LYS A 76 3.85 1.59 4.88
CA LYS A 76 2.87 2.32 4.06
C LYS A 76 2.27 1.44 2.98
N LEU A 77 3.10 0.71 2.23
CA LEU A 77 2.64 -0.22 1.19
C LEU A 77 1.88 -1.43 1.76
N LYS A 78 2.29 -1.94 2.92
CA LYS A 78 1.54 -2.95 3.67
C LYS A 78 0.18 -2.42 4.14
N GLY A 79 0.12 -1.17 4.59
CA GLY A 79 -1.12 -0.50 4.97
C GLY A 79 -2.09 -0.27 3.79
N PHE A 80 -1.57 -0.29 2.56
CA PHE A 80 -2.39 -0.32 1.34
C PHE A 80 -2.75 -1.73 0.87
N ASP A 81 -2.42 -2.77 1.65
CA ASP A 81 -2.61 -4.18 1.29
C ASP A 81 -1.85 -4.65 0.03
N ILE A 82 -0.91 -3.85 -0.48
CA ILE A 82 -0.08 -4.19 -1.65
C ILE A 82 1.02 -5.19 -1.27
N LEU A 83 1.66 -4.96 -0.13
CA LEU A 83 2.67 -5.88 0.42
C LEU A 83 2.09 -6.69 1.56
N GLU A 84 2.64 -7.87 1.77
CA GLU A 84 2.41 -8.66 2.97
C GLU A 84 3.71 -8.92 3.73
N GLU A 85 3.56 -9.08 5.04
CA GLU A 85 4.65 -9.46 5.93
C GLU A 85 4.66 -10.98 6.05
N VAL A 86 5.83 -11.58 5.89
CA VAL A 86 6.04 -13.03 5.96
C VAL A 86 7.21 -13.36 6.88
N GLN A 87 7.18 -14.57 7.45
CA GLN A 87 8.31 -15.12 8.19
C GLN A 87 9.10 -16.03 7.25
N VAL A 88 10.40 -15.76 7.10
CA VAL A 88 11.32 -16.56 6.30
C VAL A 88 12.36 -17.15 7.23
N PHE A 89 12.58 -18.45 7.14
CA PHE A 89 13.60 -19.12 7.94
C PHE A 89 14.99 -18.72 7.43
N ASP A 90 15.81 -18.14 8.30
CA ASP A 90 17.20 -17.81 8.04
C ASP A 90 18.09 -18.91 8.59
N GLU A 91 18.67 -19.70 7.68
CA GLU A 91 19.54 -20.85 8.02
C GLU A 91 20.77 -20.45 8.83
N GLY A 92 21.33 -19.27 8.59
CA GLY A 92 22.54 -18.78 9.25
C GLY A 92 22.30 -18.39 10.70
N THR A 93 21.12 -17.85 11.01
CA THR A 93 20.72 -17.54 12.40
C THR A 93 19.85 -18.60 13.06
N GLN A 94 19.44 -19.65 12.34
CA GLN A 94 18.51 -20.68 12.80
C GLN A 94 17.19 -20.08 13.35
N GLN A 95 16.73 -18.97 12.77
CA GLN A 95 15.58 -18.20 13.27
C GLN A 95 14.68 -17.76 12.14
N ASN A 96 13.38 -17.66 12.42
CA ASN A 96 12.44 -17.01 11.52
C ASN A 96 12.64 -15.50 11.58
N LYS A 97 12.94 -14.90 10.43
CA LYS A 97 13.08 -13.46 10.27
C LYS A 97 11.90 -12.91 9.49
N LYS A 98 11.47 -11.73 9.93
CA LYS A 98 10.45 -10.94 9.27
C LYS A 98 10.99 -10.41 7.93
N ALA A 99 10.25 -10.68 6.86
CA ALA A 99 10.46 -10.17 5.53
C ALA A 99 9.15 -9.63 4.93
N TYR A 100 9.25 -8.96 3.80
CA TYR A 100 8.12 -8.40 3.08
C TYR A 100 8.13 -8.92 1.64
N ARG A 101 6.95 -9.20 1.08
CA ARG A 101 6.81 -9.58 -0.34
C ARG A 101 5.59 -8.92 -0.98
N LEU A 102 5.57 -8.88 -2.30
CA LEU A 102 4.38 -8.45 -3.04
C LEU A 102 3.26 -9.47 -2.81
N ARG A 103 2.08 -8.99 -2.39
CA ARG A 103 0.94 -9.87 -2.16
C ARG A 103 0.61 -10.63 -3.45
N TYR A 104 0.45 -11.95 -3.33
CA TYR A 104 0.21 -12.87 -4.47
C TYR A 104 1.30 -12.91 -5.55
N GLY A 105 2.46 -12.28 -5.34
CA GLY A 105 3.49 -12.17 -6.36
C GLY A 105 3.02 -11.51 -7.66
N ASN A 106 1.99 -10.66 -7.60
CA ASN A 106 1.43 -10.01 -8.78
C ASN A 106 0.67 -8.73 -8.38
N ILE A 107 1.04 -7.59 -8.97
CA ILE A 107 0.48 -6.28 -8.60
C ILE A 107 -1.02 -6.15 -8.92
N GLN A 108 -1.49 -6.75 -10.01
CA GLN A 108 -2.91 -6.73 -10.36
C GLN A 108 -3.73 -7.55 -9.37
N LYS A 109 -3.25 -8.75 -8.99
CA LYS A 109 -3.93 -9.56 -7.96
C LYS A 109 -3.91 -8.88 -6.59
N ALA A 110 -2.80 -8.24 -6.23
CA ALA A 110 -2.72 -7.43 -5.01
C ALA A 110 -3.76 -6.31 -5.06
N TRP A 111 -3.87 -5.59 -6.19
CA TRP A 111 -4.85 -4.52 -6.35
C TRP A 111 -6.30 -4.99 -6.29
N ASN A 112 -6.63 -6.12 -6.94
CA ASN A 112 -7.98 -6.71 -6.84
C ASN A 112 -8.37 -6.99 -5.38
N PHE A 113 -7.41 -7.35 -4.54
CA PHE A 113 -7.64 -7.55 -3.10
C PHE A 113 -7.88 -6.22 -2.38
N VAL A 114 -7.12 -5.17 -2.70
CA VAL A 114 -7.38 -3.80 -2.21
C VAL A 114 -8.80 -3.35 -2.55
N GLU A 115 -9.23 -3.54 -3.80
CA GLU A 115 -10.58 -3.16 -4.25
C GLU A 115 -11.67 -3.92 -3.48
N ALA A 116 -11.50 -5.24 -3.28
CA ALA A 116 -12.44 -6.05 -2.52
C ALA A 116 -12.55 -5.57 -1.06
N HIS A 117 -11.41 -5.30 -0.40
CA HIS A 117 -11.37 -4.76 0.96
C HIS A 117 -12.05 -3.39 1.06
N LEU A 118 -11.75 -2.47 0.14
CA LEU A 118 -12.34 -1.13 0.12
C LEU A 118 -13.85 -1.19 -0.11
N LYS A 119 -14.34 -2.05 -1.01
CA LYS A 119 -15.76 -2.20 -1.28
C LYS A 119 -16.54 -2.58 -0.02
N VAL A 120 -16.07 -3.60 0.70
CA VAL A 120 -16.69 -4.06 1.95
C VAL A 120 -16.63 -2.98 3.03
N ALA A 121 -15.48 -2.31 3.18
CA ALA A 121 -15.31 -1.25 4.17
C ALA A 121 -16.26 -0.08 3.92
N ILE A 122 -16.33 0.43 2.68
CA ILE A 122 -17.19 1.56 2.30
C ILE A 122 -18.67 1.21 2.51
N GLU A 123 -19.11 0.01 2.12
CA GLU A 123 -20.48 -0.43 2.34
C GLU A 123 -20.84 -0.43 3.84
N ASN A 124 -19.94 -0.95 4.68
CA ASN A 124 -20.16 -1.00 6.12
C ASN A 124 -20.12 0.41 6.76
N TYR A 125 -19.17 1.26 6.34
CA TYR A 125 -19.12 2.64 6.80
C TYR A 125 -20.39 3.41 6.44
N GLY A 126 -20.93 3.22 5.23
CA GLY A 126 -22.21 3.79 4.82
C GLY A 126 -23.33 3.41 5.80
N LYS A 127 -23.50 2.12 6.09
CA LYS A 127 -24.49 1.62 7.05
C LYS A 127 -24.31 2.22 8.45
N THR A 128 -23.06 2.33 8.93
CA THR A 128 -22.75 2.93 10.23
C THR A 128 -23.11 4.42 10.27
N VAL A 129 -22.78 5.18 9.22
CA VAL A 129 -23.12 6.61 9.11
C VAL A 129 -24.64 6.82 9.08
N GLU A 130 -25.37 6.00 8.32
CA GLU A 130 -26.83 6.04 8.30
C GLU A 130 -27.43 5.75 9.68
N HIS A 131 -26.90 4.75 10.38
CA HIS A 131 -27.35 4.43 11.74
C HIS A 131 -27.06 5.57 12.72
N LEU A 132 -25.86 6.15 12.67
CA LEU A 132 -25.47 7.29 13.49
C LEU A 132 -26.41 8.49 13.26
N GLN A 133 -26.74 8.80 12.01
CA GLN A 133 -27.65 9.90 11.68
C GLN A 133 -29.05 9.65 12.28
N LYS A 134 -29.58 8.43 12.17
CA LYS A 134 -30.88 8.07 12.76
C LYS A 134 -30.89 8.28 14.29
N LEU A 135 -29.81 7.91 14.98
CA LEU A 135 -29.71 8.12 16.43
C LEU A 135 -29.71 9.62 16.79
N ILE A 136 -28.95 10.44 16.05
CA ILE A 136 -28.91 11.90 16.25
C ILE A 136 -30.28 12.52 16.03
N ASP A 137 -31.01 12.12 14.99
CA ASP A 137 -32.32 12.66 14.66
C ASP A 137 -33.38 12.29 15.70
N ASN A 138 -33.31 11.08 16.27
CA ASN A 138 -34.20 10.66 17.36
C ASN A 138 -33.95 11.47 18.63
N GLN A 139 -32.67 11.64 19.03
CA GLN A 139 -32.32 12.47 20.19
C GLN A 139 -32.83 13.92 20.05
N ARG A 140 -32.79 14.50 18.85
CA ARG A 140 -33.31 15.85 18.61
C ARG A 140 -34.83 15.96 18.70
N LYS A 141 -35.56 14.87 18.42
CA LYS A 141 -37.02 14.82 18.54
C LYS A 141 -37.45 14.69 19.99
N ASP A 142 -36.72 13.92 20.80
CA ASP A 142 -37.04 13.73 22.22
C ASP A 142 -36.78 14.98 23.09
N ILE A 143 -36.07 15.97 22.56
CA ILE A 143 -35.77 17.25 23.23
C ILE A 143 -36.81 18.35 22.87
N LYS A 144 -37.70 18.10 21.90
CA LYS A 144 -38.78 19.02 21.50
C LYS A 144 -40.12 18.60 22.08
#